data_AF-A0A969R2B5-F1
#
_entry.id   AF-A0A969R2B5-F1
#
_cell.length_a   1.000
_cell.length_b   1.000
_cell.length_c   1.000
_cell.angle_alpha   90.00
_cell.angle_beta   90.00
_cell.angle_gamma   90.00
#
_symmetry.space_group_name_H-M   'P 1'
#
loop_
_entity.id
_entity.type
_entity.pdbx_description
1 polymer ?
#
loop_
_entity_poly.entity_id
_entity_poly.type
_entity_poly.pdbx_seq_one_letter_code
_entity_poly.pdbx_strand_id
1 'polypeptide(L)'
;MKILSIPKNMSNDILMPVLLLTILGTYLVYSVFFSTHGILRKQSVELCKSKYYFEAISTLEQLLKILPYYSPAWFYRGLLLSATEQFTEAVKSYNTAIKYGANYNYNFRSKVWYNKGLALYEIKNYHDSIANYDL
;
A
#
# COMPACT_ATOMS: atom_id res chain seq x y z
N MET A 1 66.28 -22.57 -35.99
CA MET A 1 65.20 -23.21 -35.21
C MET A 1 64.12 -22.16 -34.99
N LYS A 2 62.96 -22.31 -35.64
CA LYS A 2 61.87 -21.31 -35.66
C LYS A 2 61.12 -21.40 -34.32
N ILE A 3 61.35 -20.47 -33.41
CA ILE A 3 60.58 -20.37 -32.16
C ILE A 3 59.41 -19.45 -32.47
N LEU A 4 58.20 -20.01 -32.52
CA LEU A 4 56.96 -19.28 -32.74
C LEU A 4 56.79 -18.21 -31.64
N SER A 5 56.90 -16.95 -32.03
CA SER A 5 56.62 -15.78 -31.20
C SER A 5 55.12 -15.70 -30.91
N ILE A 6 54.72 -15.93 -29.67
CA ILE A 6 53.35 -15.63 -29.21
C ILE A 6 53.26 -14.11 -29.01
N PRO A 7 52.36 -13.38 -29.69
CA PRO A 7 52.36 -11.92 -29.63
C PRO A 7 51.82 -11.42 -28.29
N LYS A 8 52.61 -10.54 -27.66
CA LYS A 8 52.40 -9.93 -26.33
C LYS A 8 51.13 -9.05 -26.20
N ASN A 9 50.37 -8.88 -27.29
CA ASN A 9 49.13 -8.08 -27.35
C ASN A 9 47.84 -8.88 -27.13
N MET A 10 47.89 -10.21 -27.20
CA MET A 10 46.69 -11.05 -27.17
C MET A 10 45.99 -11.07 -25.78
N SER A 11 46.70 -10.66 -24.72
CA SER A 11 46.15 -10.64 -23.37
C SER A 11 45.17 -9.48 -23.13
N ASN A 12 45.40 -8.30 -23.68
CA ASN A 12 44.59 -7.11 -23.39
C ASN A 12 43.29 -7.09 -24.21
N ASP A 13 43.33 -7.61 -25.45
CA ASP A 13 42.17 -7.69 -26.34
C ASP A 13 41.07 -8.63 -25.82
N ILE A 14 41.44 -9.59 -24.97
CA ILE A 14 40.52 -10.59 -24.40
C ILE A 14 40.18 -10.27 -22.93
N LEU A 15 41.15 -9.78 -22.14
CA LEU A 15 40.95 -9.55 -20.71
C LEU A 15 39.93 -8.44 -20.43
N MET A 16 39.97 -7.36 -21.21
CA MET A 16 39.10 -6.20 -20.98
C MET A 16 37.61 -6.46 -21.29
N PRO A 17 37.22 -7.14 -22.39
CA PRO A 17 35.82 -7.51 -22.59
C PRO A 17 35.30 -8.50 -21.54
N VAL A 18 36.15 -9.41 -21.02
CA VAL A 18 35.76 -10.33 -19.93
C VAL A 18 35.45 -9.57 -18.63
N LEU A 19 36.23 -8.54 -18.29
CA LEU A 19 35.98 -7.67 -17.14
C LEU A 19 34.67 -6.87 -17.28
N LEU A 20 34.41 -6.32 -18.47
CA LEU A 20 33.16 -5.58 -18.72
C LEU A 20 31.92 -6.48 -18.60
N LEU A 21 31.99 -7.72 -19.08
CA LEU A 21 30.90 -8.69 -18.98
C LEU A 21 30.62 -9.11 -17.53
N THR A 22 31.65 -9.25 -16.69
CA THR A 22 31.45 -9.60 -15.27
C THR A 22 30.86 -8.44 -14.46
N ILE A 23 31.29 -7.20 -14.71
CA ILE A 23 30.72 -6.01 -14.08
C ILE A 23 29.26 -5.81 -14.52
N LEU A 24 28.96 -5.96 -15.81
CA LEU A 24 27.59 -5.85 -16.31
C LEU A 24 26.70 -6.97 -15.75
N GLY A 25 27.22 -8.20 -15.68
CA GLY A 25 26.51 -9.34 -15.09
C GLY A 25 26.21 -9.14 -13.61
N THR A 26 27.20 -8.73 -12.82
CA THR A 26 27.00 -8.43 -11.38
C THR A 26 26.05 -7.26 -11.15
N TYR A 27 26.10 -6.22 -11.97
CA TYR A 27 25.17 -5.10 -11.92
C TYR A 27 23.72 -5.51 -12.28
N LEU A 28 23.54 -6.34 -13.30
CA LEU A 28 22.22 -6.88 -13.67
C LEU A 28 21.65 -7.77 -12.55
N VAL A 29 22.46 -8.67 -12.00
CA VAL A 29 22.05 -9.52 -10.87
C VAL A 29 21.69 -8.66 -9.66
N TYR A 30 22.51 -7.65 -9.34
CA TYR A 30 22.26 -6.76 -8.21
C TYR A 30 20.99 -5.92 -8.40
N SER A 31 20.77 -5.33 -9.58
CA SER A 31 19.59 -4.51 -9.87
C SER A 31 18.30 -5.34 -9.94
N VAL A 32 18.36 -6.57 -10.46
CA VAL A 32 17.23 -7.52 -10.42
C VAL A 32 16.93 -7.96 -8.98
N PHE A 33 17.95 -8.26 -8.18
CA PHE A 33 17.79 -8.64 -6.78
C PHE A 33 17.22 -7.48 -5.93
N PHE A 34 17.74 -6.27 -6.10
CA PHE A 34 17.25 -5.08 -5.40
C PHE A 34 15.82 -4.71 -5.81
N SER A 35 15.49 -4.78 -7.11
CA SER A 35 14.13 -4.49 -7.61
C SER A 35 13.11 -5.53 -7.14
N THR A 36 13.41 -6.83 -7.25
CA THR A 36 12.52 -7.90 -6.80
C THR A 36 12.31 -7.87 -5.29
N HIS A 37 13.35 -7.63 -4.49
CA HIS A 37 13.22 -7.45 -3.05
C HIS A 37 12.45 -6.20 -2.66
N GLY A 38 12.62 -5.09 -3.39
CA GLY A 38 11.84 -3.87 -3.18
C GLY A 38 10.34 -4.10 -3.40
N ILE A 39 9.98 -4.84 -4.46
CA ILE A 39 8.58 -5.18 -4.78
C ILE A 39 8.01 -6.18 -3.76
N LEU A 40 8.72 -7.27 -3.47
CA LEU A 40 8.29 -8.30 -2.54
C LEU A 40 8.11 -7.73 -1.12
N ARG A 41 9.02 -6.85 -0.67
CA ARG A 41 8.91 -6.18 0.63
C ARG A 41 7.67 -5.29 0.68
N LYS A 42 7.41 -4.50 -0.37
CA LYS A 42 6.22 -3.64 -0.44
C LYS A 42 4.94 -4.48 -0.43
N GLN A 43 4.86 -5.52 -1.26
CA GLN A 43 3.72 -6.44 -1.30
C GLN A 43 3.51 -7.18 0.02
N SER A 44 4.58 -7.64 0.68
CA SER A 44 4.50 -8.30 1.98
C SER A 44 3.96 -7.38 3.06
N VAL A 45 4.44 -6.14 3.14
CA VAL A 45 3.92 -5.14 4.09
C VAL A 45 2.45 -4.82 3.79
N GLU A 46 2.09 -4.69 2.51
CA GLU A 46 0.72 -4.41 2.07
C GLU A 46 -0.24 -5.56 2.41
N LEU A 47 0.19 -6.80 2.18
CA LEU A 47 -0.56 -8.01 2.52
C LEU A 47 -0.74 -8.15 4.03
N CYS A 48 0.30 -7.87 4.82
CA CYS A 48 0.22 -7.84 6.28
C CYS A 48 -0.79 -6.79 6.75
N LYS A 49 -0.69 -5.55 6.27
CA LYS A 49 -1.65 -4.48 6.60
C LYS A 49 -3.08 -4.87 6.24
N SER A 50 -3.27 -5.38 5.02
CA SER A 50 -4.57 -5.88 4.53
C SER A 50 -5.14 -6.95 5.46
N LYS A 51 -4.33 -7.95 5.84
CA LYS A 51 -4.74 -9.00 6.78
C LYS A 51 -5.22 -8.43 8.12
N TYR A 52 -4.47 -7.49 8.70
CA TYR A 52 -4.87 -6.86 9.95
C TYR A 52 -6.15 -6.03 9.81
N TYR A 53 -6.36 -5.36 8.69
CA TYR A 53 -7.60 -4.63 8.44
C TYR A 53 -8.81 -5.58 8.36
N PHE A 54 -8.70 -6.71 7.67
CA PHE A 54 -9.78 -7.70 7.61
C PHE A 54 -10.09 -8.31 8.98
N GLU A 55 -9.07 -8.68 9.76
CA GLU A 55 -9.27 -9.20 11.13
C GLU A 55 -9.90 -8.16 12.05
N ALA A 56 -9.48 -6.89 11.95
CA ALA A 56 -10.02 -5.79 12.73
C ALA A 56 -11.49 -5.50 12.36
N ILE A 57 -11.83 -5.49 11.06
CA ILE A 57 -13.22 -5.33 10.59
C ILE A 57 -14.08 -6.48 11.11
N SER A 58 -13.62 -7.74 10.97
CA SER A 58 -14.35 -8.91 11.47
C SER A 58 -14.61 -8.85 12.98
N THR A 59 -13.60 -8.44 13.75
CA THR A 59 -13.72 -8.26 15.21
C THR A 59 -14.74 -7.17 15.56
N LEU A 60 -14.72 -6.06 14.83
CA LEU A 60 -15.71 -4.99 15.01
C LEU A 60 -17.12 -5.43 14.62
N GLU A 61 -17.29 -6.24 13.58
CA GLU A 61 -18.59 -6.77 13.20
C GLU A 61 -19.15 -7.71 14.27
N GLN A 62 -18.31 -8.54 14.89
CA GLN A 62 -18.72 -9.35 16.04
C GLN A 62 -19.11 -8.48 17.23
N LEU A 63 -18.32 -7.43 17.53
CA LEU A 63 -18.63 -6.48 18.59
C LEU A 63 -19.95 -5.77 18.33
N LEU A 64 -20.22 -5.35 17.10
CA LEU A 64 -21.45 -4.67 16.70
C LEU A 64 -22.68 -5.57 16.71
N LYS A 65 -22.52 -6.89 16.60
CA LYS A 65 -23.61 -7.85 16.85
C LYS A 65 -24.03 -7.87 18.31
N ILE A 66 -23.08 -7.72 19.23
CA ILE A 66 -23.33 -7.72 20.68
C ILE A 66 -23.78 -6.34 21.15
N LEU A 67 -23.13 -5.28 20.65
CA LEU A 67 -23.33 -3.89 21.04
C LEU A 67 -23.65 -3.02 19.80
N PRO A 68 -24.84 -3.15 19.20
CA PRO A 68 -25.19 -2.47 17.96
C PRO A 68 -25.25 -0.94 18.07
N TYR A 69 -25.39 -0.42 19.30
CA TYR A 69 -25.47 1.02 19.58
C TYR A 69 -24.14 1.61 20.09
N TYR A 70 -23.06 0.84 20.09
CA TYR A 70 -21.77 1.33 20.57
C TYR A 70 -21.10 2.22 19.53
N SER A 71 -21.32 3.54 19.66
CA SER A 71 -20.83 4.57 18.74
C SER A 71 -19.33 4.49 18.42
N PRO A 72 -18.42 4.24 19.38
CA PRO A 72 -16.99 4.07 19.09
C PRO A 72 -16.69 2.92 18.11
N ALA A 73 -17.39 1.78 18.19
CA ALA A 73 -17.17 0.68 17.25
C ALA A 73 -17.54 1.07 15.81
N TRP A 74 -18.63 1.82 15.62
CA TRP A 74 -19.00 2.36 14.31
C TRP A 74 -17.97 3.35 13.77
N PHE A 75 -17.37 4.17 14.64
CA PHE A 75 -16.29 5.07 14.25
C PHE A 75 -15.04 4.30 13.80
N TYR A 76 -14.59 3.31 14.57
CA TYR A 76 -13.43 2.49 14.21
C TYR A 76 -13.66 1.66 12.94
N ARG A 77 -14.89 1.17 12.73
CA ARG A 77 -15.27 0.51 11.47
C ARG A 77 -15.11 1.48 10.29
N GLY A 78 -15.55 2.73 10.45
CA GLY A 78 -15.35 3.77 9.44
C GLY A 78 -13.87 4.00 9.12
N LEU A 79 -13.01 4.10 10.14
CA LEU A 79 -11.56 4.31 9.95
C LEU A 79 -10.90 3.18 9.14
N LEU A 80 -11.22 1.93 9.45
CA LEU A 80 -10.65 0.77 8.75
C LEU A 80 -11.14 0.68 7.31
N LEU A 81 -12.41 1.02 7.06
CA LEU A 81 -12.96 1.07 5.71
C LEU A 81 -12.32 2.20 4.90
N SER A 82 -12.09 3.38 5.49
CA SER A 82 -11.32 4.45 4.85
C SER A 82 -9.87 4.02 4.54
N ALA A 83 -9.22 3.26 5.43
CA ALA A 83 -7.86 2.76 5.22
C ALA A 83 -7.76 1.69 4.11
N THR A 84 -8.88 1.06 3.77
CA THR A 84 -8.99 0.07 2.68
C THR A 84 -9.74 0.64 1.46
N GLU A 85 -9.82 1.97 1.36
CA GLU A 85 -10.42 2.72 0.25
C GLU A 85 -11.93 2.45 0.00
N GLN A 86 -12.61 1.81 0.96
CA GLN A 86 -14.06 1.58 0.93
C GLN A 86 -14.81 2.80 1.49
N PHE A 87 -14.65 3.94 0.83
CA PHE A 87 -15.09 5.24 1.36
C PHE A 87 -16.61 5.35 1.55
N THR A 88 -17.41 4.77 0.65
CA THR A 88 -18.89 4.80 0.75
C THR A 88 -19.39 4.10 2.02
N GLU A 89 -18.86 2.92 2.32
CA GLU A 89 -19.16 2.13 3.52
C GLU A 89 -18.59 2.79 4.78
N ALA A 90 -17.45 3.48 4.66
CA ALA A 90 -16.89 4.29 5.74
C ALA A 90 -17.85 5.43 6.13
N VAL A 91 -18.38 6.18 5.16
CA VAL A 91 -19.35 7.26 5.40
C VAL A 91 -20.62 6.74 6.08
N LYS A 92 -21.14 5.58 5.65
CA LYS A 92 -22.28 4.92 6.33
C LYS A 92 -21.94 4.64 7.80
N SER A 93 -20.74 4.14 8.08
CA SER A 93 -20.29 3.83 9.45
C SER A 93 -20.17 5.08 10.32
N TYR A 94 -19.60 6.17 9.79
CA TYR A 94 -19.53 7.45 10.51
C TYR A 94 -20.91 8.04 10.79
N ASN A 95 -21.85 7.95 9.84
CA ASN A 95 -23.24 8.38 10.07
C ASN A 95 -23.88 7.59 11.22
N THR A 96 -23.65 6.28 11.27
CA THR A 96 -24.14 5.43 12.35
C THR A 96 -23.50 5.78 13.69
N ALA A 97 -22.19 6.07 13.73
CA ALA A 97 -21.52 6.57 14.93
C ALA A 97 -22.15 7.87 15.44
N ILE A 98 -22.43 8.82 14.54
CA ILE A 98 -23.13 10.08 14.86
C ILE A 98 -24.52 9.79 15.45
N LYS A 99 -25.29 8.91 14.81
CA LYS A 99 -26.64 8.51 15.25
C LYS A 99 -26.63 7.94 16.68
N TYR A 100 -25.64 7.13 17.04
CA TYR A 100 -25.58 6.46 18.34
C TYR A 100 -24.77 7.19 19.41
N GLY A 101 -24.48 8.48 19.21
CA GLY A 101 -23.99 9.32 20.30
C GLY A 101 -22.59 9.88 20.12
N ALA A 102 -22.01 9.85 18.92
CA ALA A 102 -20.75 10.57 18.70
C ALA A 102 -20.88 12.08 18.94
N ASN A 103 -22.10 12.61 18.97
CA ASN A 103 -22.37 14.02 19.26
C ASN A 103 -22.27 14.42 20.74
N TYR A 104 -22.22 13.47 21.69
CA TYR A 104 -22.21 13.78 23.13
C TYR A 104 -20.89 14.37 23.63
N ASN A 105 -19.77 14.00 23.02
CA ASN A 105 -18.46 14.50 23.40
C ASN A 105 -17.88 15.32 22.24
N TYR A 106 -17.55 16.59 22.48
CA TYR A 106 -17.05 17.51 21.45
C TYR A 106 -15.81 16.96 20.72
N ASN A 107 -14.84 16.43 21.46
CA ASN A 107 -13.61 15.89 20.86
C ASN A 107 -13.89 14.67 19.98
N PHE A 108 -14.77 13.78 20.43
CA PHE A 108 -15.16 12.61 19.66
C PHE A 108 -15.97 13.00 18.43
N ARG A 109 -16.95 13.91 18.58
CA ARG A 109 -17.74 14.48 17.49
C ARG A 109 -16.82 15.03 16.40
N SER A 110 -15.92 15.94 16.75
CA SER A 110 -15.00 16.56 15.79
C SER A 110 -14.19 15.53 15.01
N LYS A 111 -13.71 14.46 15.66
CA LYS A 111 -13.02 13.36 14.98
C LYS A 111 -13.92 12.63 13.99
N VAL A 112 -15.15 12.30 14.37
CA VAL A 112 -16.07 11.59 13.46
C VAL A 112 -16.43 12.44 12.24
N TRP A 113 -16.73 13.73 12.44
CA TRP A 113 -17.08 14.64 11.34
C TRP A 113 -15.88 14.91 10.42
N TYR A 114 -14.68 15.08 10.98
CA TYR A 114 -13.45 15.24 10.20
C TYR A 114 -13.20 14.03 9.28
N ASN A 115 -13.22 12.81 9.83
CA ASN A 115 -12.97 11.60 9.05
C ASN A 115 -14.08 11.32 8.02
N LYS A 116 -15.34 11.64 8.35
CA LYS A 116 -16.44 11.61 7.38
C LYS A 116 -16.20 12.59 6.22
N GLY A 117 -15.72 13.80 6.51
CA GLY A 117 -15.39 14.80 5.49
C GLY A 117 -14.30 14.32 4.55
N LEU A 118 -13.23 13.73 5.08
CA LEU A 118 -12.17 13.13 4.26
C LEU A 118 -12.71 12.01 3.35
N ALA A 119 -13.51 11.09 3.90
CA ALA A 119 -14.09 10.01 3.09
C ALA A 119 -15.02 10.54 1.97
N LEU A 120 -15.79 11.60 2.23
CA LEU A 120 -16.63 12.25 1.21
C LEU A 120 -15.80 12.96 0.13
N TYR A 121 -14.67 13.58 0.52
CA TYR A 121 -13.74 14.19 -0.42
C TYR A 121 -13.15 13.14 -1.36
N GLU A 122 -12.72 11.99 -0.83
CA GLU A 122 -12.20 10.90 -1.66
C GLU A 122 -13.25 10.38 -2.64
N ILE A 123 -14.48 10.08 -2.19
CA ILE A 123 -15.57 9.62 -3.08
C ILE A 123 -15.74 10.56 -4.28
N LYS A 124 -15.75 11.88 -4.03
CA LYS A 124 -15.87 12.86 -5.10
C LYS A 124 -14.67 12.81 -6.06
N ASN A 125 -13.46 12.72 -5.54
CA ASN A 125 -12.25 12.67 -6.36
C ASN A 125 -12.18 11.40 -7.23
N TYR A 126 -12.55 10.24 -6.70
CA TYR A 126 -12.65 9.02 -7.52
C TYR A 126 -13.72 9.14 -8.61
N HIS A 127 -14.88 9.74 -8.31
CA HIS A 127 -15.90 10.00 -9.33
C HIS A 127 -15.43 10.98 -10.41
N ASP A 128 -14.80 12.09 -10.02
CA ASP A 128 -14.23 13.07 -10.93
C ASP A 128 -13.09 12.47 -11.77
N SER A 129 -12.29 11.56 -11.18
CA SER A 129 -11.24 10.81 -11.87
C SER A 129 -11.83 9.88 -12.95
N ILE A 130 -12.79 9.02 -12.60
CA ILE A 130 -13.45 8.11 -13.56
C ILE A 130 -14.09 8.90 -14.71
N ALA A 131 -14.79 10.00 -14.41
CA ALA A 131 -15.42 10.83 -15.43
C ALA A 131 -14.42 11.47 -16.42
N ASN A 132 -13.15 11.66 -16.03
CA ASN A 132 -12.10 12.21 -16.89
C ASN A 132 -11.30 11.13 -17.64
N TYR A 133 -11.41 9.85 -17.28
CA TYR A 133 -10.75 8.74 -18.00
C TYR A 133 -11.57 8.23 -19.20
N ASP A 134 -12.87 8.52 -19.25
CA ASP A 134 -13.80 8.09 -20.32
C ASP A 134 -13.95 9.13 -21.47
N LEU A 135 -13.11 10.18 -21.53
CA LEU A 135 -13.05 11.22 -22.58
C LEU A 135 -11.78 11.13 -23.41
#